data_AF-A0A3D4RKE0-F1
#
_entry.id   AF-A0A3D4RKE0-F1
#
_cell.length_a   1.000
_cell.length_b   1.000
_cell.length_c   1.000
_cell.angle_alpha   90.00
_cell.angle_beta   90.00
_cell.angle_gamma   90.00
#
_symmetry.space_group_name_H-M   'P 1'
#
loop_
_entity.id
_entity.type
_entity.pdbx_description
1 polymer ?
#
loop_
_entity_poly.entity_id
_entity_poly.type
_entity_poly.pdbx_seq_one_letter_code
_entity_poly.pdbx_strand_id
1 'polypeptide(L)'
;DSTKKPVYYVGSTQLNDDGIYEVGCGSTGSFKYSGELRLPKHDGTEIRLPFESSYSVGEPSVTISNTDLNIMYRDYQNKFAISVPGISNDKIRVSVKGATATQQRGGMWIIKPSASGKQVTISVQAELDGRWQAMGEQVYRVKELPKPGAYFKSGSTEYQEGKVARNALLNPNATIIASYGPEGLLDLPFTITSFQLQTSMGYTQSKGNKFTKAQINQLSKLKQGAVINIVDIRAKGPEGKEVRLRGIPLTLN
;
A
#
# COMPACT_ATOMS: atom_id res chain seq x y z
N ASP A 1 -32.78 -43.17 -32.14
CA ASP A 1 -33.86 -44.12 -31.83
C ASP A 1 -34.36 -43.79 -30.43
N SER A 2 -35.55 -43.19 -30.32
CA SER A 2 -36.01 -42.41 -29.16
C SER A 2 -36.88 -43.20 -28.17
N THR A 3 -36.95 -44.53 -28.31
CA THR A 3 -37.86 -45.36 -27.49
C THR A 3 -37.13 -46.14 -26.39
N LYS A 4 -35.81 -46.31 -26.51
CA LYS A 4 -35.00 -47.04 -25.52
C LYS A 4 -34.28 -46.05 -24.63
N LYS A 5 -34.60 -46.08 -23.34
CA LYS A 5 -33.96 -45.23 -22.34
C LYS A 5 -32.51 -45.69 -22.11
N PRO A 6 -31.50 -44.83 -22.31
CA PRO A 6 -30.14 -45.12 -21.90
C PRO A 6 -30.06 -45.30 -20.38
N VAL A 7 -29.11 -46.14 -19.94
CA VAL A 7 -28.72 -46.24 -18.53
C VAL A 7 -27.32 -45.65 -18.38
N TYR A 8 -27.17 -44.72 -17.45
CA TYR A 8 -25.92 -44.01 -17.21
C TYR A 8 -25.24 -44.52 -15.95
N TYR A 9 -23.95 -44.80 -16.02
CA TYR A 9 -23.12 -45.15 -14.87
C TYR A 9 -21.97 -44.17 -14.74
N VAL A 10 -21.70 -43.73 -13.51
CA VAL A 10 -20.44 -43.06 -13.13
C VAL A 10 -19.79 -43.90 -12.03
N GLY A 11 -18.60 -44.43 -12.31
CA GLY A 11 -17.99 -45.49 -11.49
C GLY A 11 -18.93 -46.70 -11.36
N SER A 12 -19.29 -47.05 -10.12
CA SER A 12 -20.25 -48.11 -9.79
C SER A 12 -21.69 -47.62 -9.55
N THR A 13 -21.95 -46.32 -9.67
CA THR A 13 -23.25 -45.72 -9.34
C THR A 13 -24.08 -45.51 -10.61
N GLN A 14 -25.31 -46.00 -10.62
CA GLN A 14 -26.29 -45.73 -11.67
C GLN A 14 -26.94 -44.37 -11.44
N LEU A 15 -27.01 -43.52 -12.46
CA LEU A 15 -27.68 -42.23 -12.39
C LEU A 15 -29.19 -42.37 -12.65
N ASN A 16 -29.93 -41.33 -12.27
CA ASN A 16 -31.37 -41.21 -12.56
C ASN A 16 -31.63 -41.13 -14.06
N ASP A 17 -32.90 -41.31 -14.47
CA ASP A 17 -33.35 -41.33 -15.87
C ASP A 17 -32.91 -40.10 -16.71
N ASP A 18 -32.64 -38.96 -16.05
CA ASP A 18 -32.19 -37.71 -16.69
C ASP A 18 -30.67 -37.64 -16.93
N GLY A 19 -29.90 -38.62 -16.46
CA GLY A 19 -28.44 -38.68 -16.66
C GLY A 19 -27.63 -37.63 -15.91
N ILE A 20 -28.21 -37.00 -14.87
CA ILE A 20 -27.54 -35.95 -14.09
C ILE A 20 -26.63 -36.59 -13.03
N TYR A 21 -25.37 -36.16 -13.01
CA TYR A 21 -24.37 -36.53 -11.99
C TYR A 21 -24.09 -35.35 -11.07
N GLU A 22 -24.42 -35.50 -9.78
CA GLU A 22 -24.17 -34.50 -8.75
C GLU A 22 -23.17 -35.06 -7.73
N VAL A 23 -22.16 -34.28 -7.37
CA VAL A 23 -21.14 -34.66 -6.40
C VAL A 23 -20.78 -33.49 -5.50
N GLY A 24 -20.71 -33.74 -4.19
CA GLY A 24 -20.23 -32.75 -3.22
C GLY A 24 -18.73 -32.52 -3.38
N CYS A 25 -18.32 -31.28 -3.59
CA CYS A 25 -16.92 -30.89 -3.72
C CYS A 25 -16.30 -30.67 -2.33
N GLY A 26 -15.80 -31.75 -1.71
CA GLY A 26 -15.29 -31.72 -0.31
C GLY A 26 -13.83 -31.33 -0.12
N SER A 27 -13.01 -31.36 -1.18
CA SER A 27 -11.60 -31.00 -1.15
C SER A 27 -11.15 -30.37 -2.46
N THR A 28 -10.01 -29.69 -2.43
CA THR A 28 -9.47 -28.96 -3.58
C THR A 28 -8.55 -29.83 -4.42
N GLY A 29 -8.49 -29.53 -5.71
CA GLY A 29 -7.68 -30.28 -6.67
C GLY A 29 -8.42 -30.61 -7.96
N SER A 30 -7.76 -31.40 -8.80
CA SER A 30 -8.34 -31.92 -10.04
C SER A 30 -8.87 -33.33 -9.81
N PHE A 31 -10.15 -33.52 -10.10
CA PHE A 31 -10.87 -34.76 -9.91
C PHE A 31 -11.23 -35.32 -11.28
N LYS A 32 -10.87 -36.58 -11.52
CA LYS A 32 -11.32 -37.33 -12.68
C LYS A 32 -12.55 -38.13 -12.31
N TYR A 33 -13.48 -38.23 -13.23
CA TYR A 33 -14.59 -39.17 -13.14
C TYR A 33 -14.72 -39.90 -14.47
N SER A 34 -15.00 -41.19 -14.37
CA SER A 34 -15.21 -42.05 -15.52
C SER A 34 -16.48 -42.86 -15.32
N GLY A 35 -17.05 -43.29 -16.42
CA GLY A 35 -18.33 -43.97 -16.43
C GLY A 35 -18.58 -44.65 -17.75
N GLU A 36 -19.78 -45.21 -17.87
CA GLU A 36 -20.22 -45.83 -19.12
C GLU A 36 -21.71 -45.58 -19.36
N LEU A 37 -22.03 -45.36 -20.62
CA LEU A 37 -23.40 -45.32 -21.12
C LEU A 37 -23.74 -46.71 -21.65
N ARG A 38 -24.85 -47.29 -21.16
CA ARG A 38 -25.37 -48.57 -21.66
C ARG A 38 -26.63 -48.34 -22.48
N LEU A 39 -26.62 -48.80 -23.73
CA LEU A 39 -27.73 -48.72 -24.66
C LEU A 39 -28.17 -50.13 -25.09
N PRO A 40 -29.39 -50.56 -24.76
CA PRO A 40 -29.90 -51.86 -25.20
C PRO A 40 -30.20 -51.84 -26.71
N LYS A 41 -29.60 -52.75 -27.48
CA LYS A 41 -29.88 -52.95 -28.90
C LYS A 41 -31.16 -53.75 -29.12
N HIS A 42 -31.63 -53.81 -30.37
CA HIS A 42 -32.81 -54.59 -30.75
C HIS A 42 -32.55 -56.11 -30.69
N ASP A 43 -31.29 -56.54 -30.79
CA ASP A 43 -30.86 -57.94 -30.77
C ASP A 43 -30.68 -58.54 -29.36
N GLY A 44 -31.04 -57.79 -28.30
CA GLY A 44 -30.85 -58.20 -26.91
C GLY A 44 -29.44 -57.98 -26.35
N THR A 45 -28.51 -57.49 -27.16
CA THR A 45 -27.16 -57.11 -26.71
C THR A 45 -27.11 -55.66 -26.23
N GLU A 46 -26.09 -55.29 -25.45
CA GLU A 46 -25.90 -53.92 -24.96
C GLU A 46 -24.68 -53.26 -25.63
N ILE A 47 -24.81 -52.00 -26.04
CA ILE A 47 -23.66 -51.15 -26.38
C ILE A 47 -23.20 -50.48 -25.10
N ARG A 48 -21.90 -50.57 -24.81
CA ARG A 48 -21.25 -49.84 -23.72
C ARG A 48 -20.34 -48.77 -24.31
N LEU A 49 -20.57 -47.52 -23.95
CA LEU A 49 -19.77 -46.38 -24.37
C LEU A 49 -19.08 -45.79 -23.13
N PRO A 50 -17.79 -46.10 -22.89
CA PRO A 50 -17.06 -45.52 -21.78
C PRO A 50 -16.79 -44.04 -22.02
N PHE A 51 -16.77 -43.26 -20.94
CA PHE A 51 -16.33 -41.88 -20.96
C PHE A 51 -15.41 -41.60 -19.77
N GLU A 52 -14.50 -40.66 -19.95
CA GLU A 52 -13.67 -40.10 -18.89
C GLU A 52 -13.70 -38.58 -19.05
N SER A 53 -13.88 -37.88 -17.95
CA SER A 53 -13.80 -36.43 -17.89
C SER A 53 -13.21 -36.00 -16.54
N SER A 54 -13.01 -34.69 -16.38
CA SER A 54 -12.41 -34.12 -15.18
C SER A 54 -13.06 -32.80 -14.83
N TYR A 55 -13.13 -32.52 -13.54
CA TYR A 55 -13.49 -31.21 -12.99
C TYR A 55 -12.44 -30.79 -11.96
N SER A 56 -12.27 -29.49 -11.78
CA SER A 56 -11.36 -28.95 -10.78
C SER A 56 -12.15 -28.18 -9.72
N VAL A 57 -11.82 -28.41 -8.45
CA VAL A 57 -12.40 -27.70 -7.31
C VAL A 57 -11.35 -26.73 -6.80
N GLY A 58 -11.67 -25.43 -6.88
CA GLY A 58 -10.84 -24.37 -6.32
C GLY A 58 -11.05 -24.22 -4.81
N GLU A 59 -10.06 -23.67 -4.12
CA GLU A 59 -10.21 -23.29 -2.71
C GLU A 59 -11.21 -22.14 -2.60
N PRO A 60 -12.15 -22.19 -1.63
CA PRO A 60 -12.95 -21.02 -1.29
C PRO A 60 -11.99 -19.91 -0.86
N SER A 61 -11.83 -18.89 -1.70
CA SER A 61 -11.00 -17.73 -1.41
C SER A 61 -11.86 -16.48 -1.30
N VAL A 62 -11.63 -15.70 -0.25
CA VAL A 62 -12.29 -14.41 -0.03
C VAL A 62 -11.21 -13.36 0.13
N THR A 63 -11.28 -12.30 -0.68
CA THR A 63 -10.40 -11.12 -0.55
C THR A 63 -11.12 -10.06 0.27
N ILE A 64 -10.67 -9.80 1.49
CA ILE A 64 -11.14 -8.69 2.32
C ILE A 64 -10.12 -7.56 2.22
N SER A 65 -10.54 -6.39 1.75
CA SER A 65 -9.67 -5.22 1.62
C SER A 65 -10.34 -3.96 2.16
N ASN A 66 -9.56 -3.10 2.82
CA ASN A 66 -10.02 -1.78 3.24
C ASN A 66 -9.81 -0.78 2.10
N THR A 67 -10.88 -0.46 1.36
CA THR A 67 -10.82 0.48 0.24
C THR A 67 -10.46 1.91 0.66
N ASP A 68 -10.63 2.25 1.94
CA ASP A 68 -10.25 3.55 2.47
C ASP A 68 -8.74 3.77 2.51
N LEU A 69 -7.96 2.70 2.46
CA LEU A 69 -6.50 2.75 2.42
C LEU A 69 -5.91 2.79 1.00
N ASN A 70 -6.74 2.74 -0.04
CA ASN A 70 -6.31 2.89 -1.42
C ASN A 70 -5.96 4.36 -1.73
N ILE A 71 -4.80 4.78 -1.24
CA ILE A 71 -4.27 6.15 -1.34
C ILE A 71 -2.90 6.10 -2.02
N MET A 72 -2.70 7.00 -2.98
CA MET A 72 -1.39 7.35 -3.51
C MET A 72 -1.07 8.80 -3.16
N TYR A 73 0.18 9.06 -2.82
CA TYR A 73 0.65 10.42 -2.58
C TYR A 73 1.10 11.06 -3.89
N ARG A 74 0.59 12.28 -4.14
CA ARG A 74 1.07 13.14 -5.22
C ARG A 74 2.52 13.56 -4.92
N ASP A 75 3.28 13.79 -5.98
CA ASP A 75 4.69 14.20 -5.90
C ASP A 75 5.53 13.24 -5.03
N TYR A 76 5.16 11.96 -5.00
CA TYR A 76 5.87 10.94 -4.26
C TYR A 76 6.07 9.69 -5.13
N GLN A 77 7.18 8.99 -4.91
CA GLN A 77 7.48 7.73 -5.58
C GLN A 77 6.72 6.58 -4.90
N ASN A 78 5.44 6.42 -5.21
CA ASN A 78 4.63 5.35 -4.63
C ASN A 78 5.13 3.99 -5.17
N LYS A 79 5.65 3.14 -4.29
CA LYS A 79 6.20 1.83 -4.64
C LYS A 79 5.10 0.77 -4.52
N PHE A 80 4.92 -0.03 -5.57
CA PHE A 80 3.96 -1.13 -5.61
C PHE A 80 4.69 -2.43 -5.94
N ALA A 81 4.33 -3.51 -5.26
CA ALA A 81 4.66 -4.87 -5.67
C ALA A 81 3.44 -5.43 -6.40
N ILE A 82 3.60 -5.78 -7.68
CA ILE A 82 2.49 -6.32 -8.49
C ILE A 82 2.92 -7.70 -9.00
N SER A 83 2.15 -8.71 -8.62
CA SER A 83 2.36 -10.10 -9.05
C SER A 83 1.03 -10.77 -9.32
N VAL A 84 1.06 -11.78 -10.18
CA VAL A 84 -0.09 -12.65 -10.48
C VAL A 84 0.34 -14.07 -10.11
N PRO A 85 -0.37 -14.78 -9.22
CA PRO A 85 0.00 -16.14 -8.82
C PRO A 85 0.16 -17.07 -10.03
N GLY A 86 1.25 -17.84 -10.06
CA GLY A 86 1.54 -18.79 -11.14
C GLY A 86 2.06 -18.16 -12.45
N ILE A 87 2.18 -16.83 -12.54
CA ILE A 87 2.66 -16.12 -13.73
C ILE A 87 3.97 -15.41 -13.43
N SER A 88 4.94 -15.57 -14.33
CA SER A 88 6.23 -14.90 -14.23
C SER A 88 6.10 -13.40 -14.55
N ASN A 89 6.94 -12.56 -13.92
CA ASN A 89 6.82 -11.10 -14.01
C ASN A 89 6.99 -10.53 -15.43
N ASP A 90 7.70 -11.24 -16.31
CA ASP A 90 7.86 -10.91 -17.73
C ASP A 90 6.57 -11.09 -18.55
N LYS A 91 5.65 -11.92 -18.05
CA LYS A 91 4.32 -12.18 -18.63
C LYS A 91 3.22 -11.34 -18.00
N ILE A 92 3.58 -10.30 -17.25
CA ILE A 92 2.64 -9.37 -16.62
C ILE A 92 2.81 -8.00 -17.26
N ARG A 93 1.68 -7.40 -17.68
CA ARG A 93 1.61 -6.03 -18.16
C ARG A 93 0.80 -5.19 -17.18
N VAL A 94 1.41 -4.09 -16.73
CA VAL A 94 0.77 -3.09 -15.88
C VAL A 94 0.54 -1.84 -16.71
N SER A 95 -0.70 -1.36 -16.70
CA SER A 95 -1.08 -0.07 -17.28
C SER A 95 -1.67 0.82 -16.20
N VAL A 96 -1.44 2.13 -16.33
CA VAL A 96 -1.95 3.11 -15.37
C VAL A 96 -2.66 4.25 -16.10
N LYS A 97 -3.78 4.70 -15.53
CA LYS A 97 -4.51 5.89 -15.98
C LYS A 97 -4.40 6.98 -14.92
N GLY A 98 -4.06 8.20 -15.33
CA GLY A 98 -3.89 9.34 -14.43
C GLY A 98 -2.54 9.39 -13.71
N ALA A 99 -1.58 8.54 -14.10
CA ALA A 99 -0.23 8.45 -13.54
C ALA A 99 0.78 8.04 -14.62
N THR A 100 2.07 8.07 -14.28
CA THR A 100 3.12 7.34 -14.97
C THR A 100 3.54 6.13 -14.14
N ALA A 101 3.93 5.03 -14.80
CA ALA A 101 4.43 3.82 -14.15
C ALA A 101 5.82 3.49 -14.70
N THR A 102 6.74 3.15 -13.80
CA THR A 102 8.09 2.73 -14.16
C THR A 102 8.40 1.39 -13.49
N GLN A 103 8.60 0.37 -14.31
CA GLN A 103 8.97 -0.96 -13.83
C GLN A 103 10.35 -0.93 -13.16
N GLN A 104 10.46 -1.62 -12.04
CA GLN A 104 11.69 -1.88 -11.29
C GLN A 104 11.97 -3.39 -11.31
N ARG A 105 13.12 -3.80 -10.75
CA ARG A 105 13.47 -5.22 -10.65
C ARG A 105 12.51 -5.96 -9.72
N GLY A 106 12.28 -7.24 -9.99
CA GLY A 106 11.54 -8.14 -9.10
C GLY A 106 10.03 -7.90 -9.01
N GLY A 107 9.39 -7.36 -10.06
CA GLY A 107 7.94 -7.09 -10.04
C GLY A 107 7.54 -5.84 -9.25
N MET A 108 8.52 -5.03 -8.86
CA MET A 108 8.30 -3.73 -8.24
C MET A 108 7.99 -2.67 -9.29
N TRP A 109 7.15 -1.70 -8.94
CA TRP A 109 6.74 -0.59 -9.79
C TRP A 109 6.79 0.71 -9.00
N ILE A 110 7.26 1.78 -9.64
CA ILE A 110 7.10 3.14 -9.13
C ILE A 110 5.98 3.80 -9.91
N ILE A 111 4.93 4.21 -9.21
CA ILE A 111 3.76 4.87 -9.80
C ILE A 111 3.69 6.30 -9.29
N LYS A 112 3.73 7.26 -10.22
CA LYS A 112 3.68 8.70 -9.93
C LYS A 112 2.37 9.28 -10.46
N PRO A 113 1.44 9.68 -9.58
CA PRO A 113 0.22 10.36 -10.00
C PRO A 113 0.53 11.62 -10.83
N SER A 114 -0.30 11.89 -11.83
CA SER A 114 -0.26 13.15 -12.57
C SER A 114 -0.66 14.33 -11.67
N ALA A 115 -0.16 15.54 -11.99
CA ALA A 115 -0.37 16.73 -11.16
C ALA A 115 -1.87 17.04 -10.93
N SER A 116 -2.72 16.87 -11.95
CA SER A 116 -4.16 17.17 -11.90
C SER A 116 -5.05 15.98 -11.54
N GLY A 117 -4.52 14.75 -11.50
CA GLY A 117 -5.29 13.54 -11.23
C GLY A 117 -5.80 13.49 -9.78
N LYS A 118 -7.10 13.27 -9.59
CA LYS A 118 -7.71 12.97 -8.28
C LYS A 118 -7.71 11.47 -7.96
N GLN A 119 -7.57 10.64 -8.98
CA GLN A 119 -7.56 9.19 -8.90
C GLN A 119 -6.56 8.60 -9.90
N VAL A 120 -6.02 7.44 -9.56
CA VAL A 120 -5.17 6.62 -10.44
C VAL A 120 -5.77 5.24 -10.51
N THR A 121 -5.99 4.74 -11.72
CA THR A 121 -6.40 3.34 -11.94
C THR A 121 -5.17 2.55 -12.36
N ILE A 122 -4.88 1.46 -11.65
CA ILE A 122 -3.90 0.46 -12.06
C ILE A 122 -4.67 -0.72 -12.65
N SER A 123 -4.36 -1.10 -13.88
CA SER A 123 -4.95 -2.28 -14.54
C SER A 123 -3.85 -3.27 -14.88
N VAL A 124 -4.07 -4.55 -14.54
CA VAL A 124 -3.09 -5.63 -14.70
C VAL A 124 -3.61 -6.62 -15.73
N GLN A 125 -2.75 -6.99 -16.67
CA GLN A 125 -2.97 -8.07 -17.64
C GLN A 125 -1.88 -9.13 -17.49
N ALA A 126 -2.23 -10.39 -17.69
CA ALA A 126 -1.28 -11.49 -17.71
C ALA A 126 -1.42 -12.28 -19.01
N GLU A 127 -0.32 -12.86 -19.46
CA GLU A 127 -0.32 -13.78 -20.59
C GLU A 127 -0.57 -15.23 -20.11
N LEU A 128 -1.68 -15.80 -20.58
CA LEU A 128 -2.12 -17.17 -20.33
C LEU A 128 -2.23 -17.88 -21.67
N ASP A 129 -1.49 -18.96 -21.87
CA ASP A 129 -1.51 -19.78 -23.09
C ASP A 129 -1.37 -18.97 -24.39
N GLY A 130 -0.48 -17.97 -24.39
CA GLY A 130 -0.20 -17.10 -25.54
C GLY A 130 -1.23 -15.99 -25.78
N ARG A 131 -2.20 -15.80 -24.86
CA ARG A 131 -3.23 -14.76 -24.94
C ARG A 131 -3.16 -13.84 -23.73
N TRP A 132 -3.29 -12.53 -23.97
CA TRP A 132 -3.38 -11.54 -22.90
C TRP A 132 -4.79 -11.50 -22.33
N GLN A 133 -4.90 -11.71 -21.02
CA GLN A 133 -6.15 -11.65 -20.28
C GLN A 133 -6.07 -10.59 -19.18
N ALA A 134 -7.16 -9.85 -18.98
CA ALA A 134 -7.28 -8.89 -17.88
C ALA A 134 -7.39 -9.64 -16.55
N MET A 135 -6.51 -9.30 -15.60
CA MET A 135 -6.48 -9.90 -14.26
C MET A 135 -7.24 -9.06 -13.23
N GLY A 136 -7.49 -7.78 -13.55
CA GLY A 136 -8.26 -6.88 -12.71
C GLY A 136 -7.74 -5.46 -12.78
N GLU A 137 -8.46 -4.57 -12.10
CA GLU A 137 -8.06 -3.19 -11.91
C GLU A 137 -8.36 -2.72 -10.49
N GLN A 138 -7.56 -1.77 -10.01
CA GLN A 138 -7.72 -1.15 -8.70
C GLN A 138 -7.60 0.36 -8.81
N VAL A 139 -8.55 1.07 -8.20
CA VAL A 139 -8.58 2.53 -8.16
C VAL A 139 -8.00 3.05 -6.85
N TYR A 140 -7.07 4.00 -6.96
CA TYR A 140 -6.42 4.69 -5.85
C TYR A 140 -6.82 6.17 -5.86
N ARG A 141 -7.11 6.72 -4.69
CA ARG A 141 -7.34 8.16 -4.52
C ARG A 141 -6.00 8.86 -4.37
N VAL A 142 -5.83 9.97 -5.08
CA VAL A 142 -4.60 10.77 -4.99
C VAL A 142 -4.77 11.79 -3.87
N LYS A 143 -3.83 11.79 -2.91
CA LYS A 143 -3.78 12.74 -1.80
C LYS A 143 -2.45 13.48 -1.83
N GLU A 144 -2.44 14.69 -1.28
CA GLU A 144 -1.19 15.37 -0.97
C GLU A 144 -0.46 14.62 0.14
N LEU A 145 0.87 14.70 0.15
CA LEU A 145 1.63 14.28 1.33
C LEU A 145 1.12 15.03 2.56
N PRO A 146 0.91 14.34 3.69
CA PRO A 146 0.54 15.00 4.93
C PRO A 146 1.61 16.03 5.28
N LYS A 147 1.23 17.10 5.98
CA LYS A 147 2.22 18.06 6.48
C LYS A 147 2.99 17.41 7.63
N PRO A 148 4.34 17.44 7.62
CA PRO A 148 5.11 16.91 8.74
C PRO A 148 4.94 17.78 9.98
N GLY A 149 5.26 17.22 11.15
CA GLY A 149 5.46 17.96 12.38
C GLY A 149 6.84 18.60 12.43
N ALA A 150 7.00 19.59 13.30
CA ALA A 150 8.29 20.14 13.68
C ALA A 150 8.62 19.72 15.11
N TYR A 151 9.87 19.36 15.36
CA TYR A 151 10.33 18.93 16.67
C TYR A 151 11.65 19.62 17.00
N PHE A 152 11.80 19.99 18.27
CA PHE A 152 13.09 20.34 18.84
C PHE A 152 13.74 19.03 19.31
N LYS A 153 14.88 18.67 18.73
CA LYS A 153 15.62 17.46 19.06
C LYS A 153 16.88 17.81 19.85
N SER A 154 17.05 17.20 21.01
CA SER A 154 18.28 17.28 21.80
C SER A 154 18.68 15.90 22.27
N GLY A 155 19.77 15.36 21.70
CA GLY A 155 20.15 13.96 21.92
C GLY A 155 19.12 13.02 21.29
N SER A 156 18.61 12.07 22.07
CA SER A 156 17.56 11.13 21.67
C SER A 156 16.14 11.66 21.91
N THR A 157 15.98 12.80 22.58
CA THR A 157 14.66 13.33 22.95
C THR A 157 14.17 14.33 21.90
N GLU A 158 12.91 14.18 21.51
CA GLU A 158 12.21 15.06 20.58
C GLU A 158 11.03 15.73 21.29
N TYR A 159 10.96 17.06 21.20
CA TYR A 159 9.93 17.88 21.83
C TYR A 159 9.09 18.53 20.75
N GLN A 160 7.79 18.21 20.73
CA GLN A 160 6.81 18.92 19.91
C GLN A 160 6.19 20.09 20.67
N GLU A 161 6.14 19.98 21.99
CA GLU A 161 5.72 21.02 22.92
C GLU A 161 6.18 20.69 24.36
N GLY A 162 5.94 21.63 25.28
CA GLY A 162 5.98 21.38 26.71
C GLY A 162 7.30 21.74 27.37
N LYS A 163 7.65 20.97 28.39
CA LYS A 163 8.67 21.31 29.38
C LYS A 163 10.07 20.86 28.94
N VAL A 164 11.04 21.77 28.92
CA VAL A 164 12.41 21.49 28.45
C VAL A 164 13.46 21.97 29.45
N ALA A 165 14.48 21.16 29.71
CA ALA A 165 15.57 21.52 30.60
C ALA A 165 16.58 22.44 29.89
N ARG A 166 17.23 23.33 30.67
CA ARG A 166 18.22 24.28 30.12
C ARG A 166 19.36 23.59 29.37
N ASN A 167 19.87 22.48 29.91
CA ASN A 167 20.94 21.71 29.29
C ASN A 167 20.55 21.16 27.91
N ALA A 168 19.27 20.80 27.70
CA ALA A 168 18.78 20.34 26.41
C ALA A 168 18.76 21.49 25.39
N LEU A 169 18.28 22.68 25.79
CA LEU A 169 18.30 23.88 24.93
C LEU A 169 19.71 24.31 24.53
N LEU A 170 20.68 24.17 25.44
CA LEU A 170 22.07 24.57 25.23
C LEU A 170 22.96 23.44 24.67
N ASN A 171 22.37 22.29 24.34
CA ASN A 171 23.11 21.18 23.77
C ASN A 171 23.65 21.55 22.36
N PRO A 172 24.97 21.45 22.10
CA PRO A 172 25.56 21.77 20.80
C PRO A 172 25.02 20.95 19.61
N ASN A 173 24.48 19.76 19.92
CA ASN A 173 23.87 18.85 18.95
C ASN A 173 22.36 19.05 18.83
N ALA A 174 21.77 20.01 19.56
CA ALA A 174 20.35 20.30 19.45
C ALA A 174 20.01 20.89 18.07
N THR A 175 18.92 20.41 17.49
CA THR A 175 18.46 20.79 16.15
C THR A 175 16.95 20.85 16.09
N ILE A 176 16.43 21.65 15.17
CA ILE A 176 15.05 21.56 14.72
C ILE A 176 14.98 20.52 13.63
N ILE A 177 14.03 19.62 13.70
CA ILE A 177 13.79 18.60 12.69
C ILE A 177 12.35 18.68 12.22
N ALA A 178 12.12 18.17 11.01
CA ALA A 178 10.78 17.94 10.48
C ALA A 178 10.65 16.44 10.19
N SER A 179 9.57 15.84 10.68
CA SER A 179 9.29 14.42 10.47
C SER A 179 7.78 14.17 10.63
N TYR A 180 7.33 12.98 10.27
CA TYR A 180 5.96 12.55 10.59
C TYR A 180 5.81 12.04 12.03
N GLY A 181 6.84 12.22 12.86
CA GLY A 181 6.88 11.72 14.22
C GLY A 181 7.12 10.19 14.28
N PRO A 182 7.20 9.65 15.50
CA PRO A 182 7.44 8.21 15.72
C PRO A 182 6.28 7.32 15.24
N GLU A 183 5.05 7.86 15.19
CA GLU A 183 3.86 7.15 14.71
C GLU A 183 3.62 7.35 13.20
N GLY A 184 4.48 8.13 12.54
CA GLY A 184 4.38 8.39 11.12
C GLY A 184 4.59 7.14 10.27
N LEU A 185 3.66 6.87 9.35
CA LEU A 185 3.78 5.74 8.40
C LEU A 185 4.81 5.96 7.29
N LEU A 186 5.27 7.20 7.12
CA LEU A 186 6.24 7.58 6.10
C LEU A 186 7.50 8.09 6.77
N ASP A 187 8.65 7.62 6.28
CA ASP A 187 9.95 8.18 6.63
C ASP A 187 10.50 8.94 5.42
N LEU A 188 10.33 10.26 5.44
CA LEU A 188 10.79 11.15 4.37
C LEU A 188 11.87 12.10 4.90
N PRO A 189 12.97 12.29 4.15
CA PRO A 189 14.00 13.23 4.56
C PRO A 189 13.50 14.67 4.38
N PHE A 190 13.41 15.41 5.49
CA PHE A 190 13.14 16.84 5.47
C PHE A 190 14.36 17.63 5.95
N THR A 191 14.60 18.77 5.33
CA THR A 191 15.65 19.71 5.73
C THR A 191 15.03 21.01 6.22
N ILE A 192 15.29 21.40 7.48
CA ILE A 192 14.90 22.73 7.97
C ILE A 192 15.77 23.79 7.29
N THR A 193 15.12 24.77 6.66
CA THR A 193 15.78 25.88 5.97
C THR A 193 15.91 27.11 6.85
N SER A 194 14.92 27.38 7.69
CA SER A 194 14.95 28.49 8.65
C SER A 194 13.89 28.34 9.73
N PHE A 195 14.07 29.08 10.82
CA PHE A 195 13.06 29.28 11.85
C PHE A 195 13.34 30.58 12.59
N GLN A 196 12.41 30.99 13.45
CA GLN A 196 12.55 32.11 14.38
C GLN A 196 12.43 31.61 15.82
N LEU A 197 13.28 32.12 16.70
CA LEU A 197 13.16 31.94 18.13
C LEU A 197 12.48 33.17 18.73
N GLN A 198 11.37 32.95 19.42
CA GLN A 198 10.67 33.97 20.19
C GLN A 198 10.85 33.67 21.68
N THR A 199 11.33 34.66 22.42
CA THR A 199 11.45 34.62 23.88
C THR A 199 10.94 35.95 24.47
N SER A 200 10.98 36.11 25.79
CA SER A 200 10.72 37.40 26.45
C SER A 200 11.67 38.52 26.02
N MET A 201 12.83 38.19 25.42
CA MET A 201 13.80 39.16 24.89
C MET A 201 13.55 39.54 23.42
N GLY A 202 12.49 39.04 22.79
CA GLY A 202 12.13 39.33 21.41
C GLY A 202 12.35 38.16 20.44
N TYR A 203 12.36 38.49 19.14
CA TYR A 203 12.49 37.53 18.03
C TYR A 203 13.89 37.54 17.45
N THR A 204 14.42 36.36 17.14
CA THR A 204 15.69 36.20 16.42
C THR A 204 15.58 35.12 15.35
N GLN A 205 16.20 35.35 14.19
CA GLN A 205 16.14 34.45 13.04
C GLN A 205 17.29 33.44 13.06
N SER A 206 17.00 32.21 12.64
CA SER A 206 17.98 31.17 12.30
C SER A 206 17.96 30.87 10.81
N LYS A 207 19.14 30.60 10.26
CA LYS A 207 19.32 29.96 8.96
C LYS A 207 19.77 28.52 9.21
N GLY A 208 19.05 27.57 8.61
CA GLY A 208 19.22 26.14 8.87
C GLY A 208 18.51 25.67 10.14
N ASN A 209 18.98 24.54 10.66
CA ASN A 209 18.29 23.77 11.69
C ASN A 209 18.84 23.96 13.12
N LYS A 210 19.84 24.81 13.34
CA LYS A 210 20.47 25.04 14.64
C LYS A 210 20.20 26.43 15.17
N PHE A 211 20.25 26.57 16.50
CA PHE A 211 20.28 27.88 17.13
C PHE A 211 21.58 28.62 16.79
N THR A 212 21.47 29.93 16.62
CA THR A 212 22.62 30.83 16.47
C THR A 212 23.28 31.10 17.83
N LYS A 213 24.53 31.57 17.84
CA LYS A 213 25.21 31.97 19.09
C LYS A 213 24.43 33.01 19.89
N ALA A 214 23.78 33.97 19.20
CA ALA A 214 22.96 34.99 19.85
C ALA A 214 21.74 34.37 20.54
N GLN A 215 21.08 33.41 19.90
CA GLN A 215 19.97 32.66 20.49
C GLN A 215 20.41 31.82 21.68
N ILE A 216 21.54 31.12 21.58
CA ILE A 216 22.10 30.35 22.71
C ILE A 216 22.38 31.28 23.90
N ASN A 217 22.93 32.47 23.66
CA ASN A 217 23.16 33.48 24.70
C ASN A 217 21.87 34.06 25.30
N GLN A 218 20.78 34.13 24.51
CA GLN A 218 19.46 34.48 25.02
C GLN A 218 18.92 33.36 25.90
N LEU A 219 18.90 32.12 25.39
CA LEU A 219 18.40 30.94 26.10
C LEU A 219 19.12 30.71 27.44
N SER A 220 20.44 30.99 27.51
CA SER A 220 21.20 30.85 28.75
C SER A 220 20.80 31.83 29.85
N LYS A 221 20.22 32.99 29.49
CA LYS A 221 19.79 34.04 30.43
C LYS A 221 18.33 33.92 30.89
N LEU A 222 17.54 33.06 30.24
CA LEU A 222 16.14 32.88 30.60
C LEU A 222 15.99 32.35 32.02
N LYS A 223 14.96 32.78 32.75
CA LYS A 223 14.60 32.22 34.05
C LYS A 223 13.73 30.98 33.87
N GLN A 224 13.71 30.11 34.88
CA GLN A 224 12.78 28.99 34.95
C GLN A 224 11.33 29.49 34.75
N GLY A 225 10.52 28.70 34.05
CA GLY A 225 9.16 29.06 33.65
C GLY A 225 9.07 29.97 32.42
N ALA A 226 10.20 30.42 31.84
CA ALA A 226 10.18 31.22 30.63
C ALA A 226 9.59 30.44 29.44
N VAL A 227 8.70 31.11 28.71
CA VAL A 227 8.12 30.61 27.46
C VAL A 227 9.10 30.83 26.31
N ILE A 228 9.29 29.79 25.52
CA ILE A 228 10.19 29.75 24.37
C ILE A 228 9.38 29.21 23.19
N ASN A 229 9.13 30.02 22.17
CA ASN A 229 8.43 29.57 20.98
C ASN A 229 9.39 29.50 19.80
N ILE A 230 9.43 28.35 19.14
CA ILE A 230 10.15 28.19 17.87
C ILE A 230 9.09 28.29 16.78
N VAL A 231 9.11 29.38 16.02
CA VAL A 231 8.04 29.76 15.09
C VAL A 231 8.60 30.01 13.69
N ASP A 232 7.71 30.24 12.73
CA ASP A 232 8.06 30.40 11.31
C ASP A 232 9.02 29.33 10.79
N ILE A 233 8.81 28.08 11.21
CA ILE A 233 9.67 26.96 10.84
C ILE A 233 9.40 26.60 9.39
N ARG A 234 10.45 26.64 8.56
CA ARG A 234 10.41 26.30 7.14
C ARG A 234 11.26 25.06 6.90
N ALA A 235 10.71 24.15 6.12
CA ALA A 235 11.38 22.91 5.74
C ALA A 235 11.24 22.64 4.25
N LYS A 236 12.19 21.92 3.67
CA LYS A 236 12.09 21.34 2.33
C LYS A 236 12.00 19.84 2.43
N GLY A 237 11.00 19.26 1.76
CA GLY A 237 10.89 17.81 1.60
C GLY A 237 11.81 17.26 0.49
N PRO A 238 11.75 15.95 0.22
CA PRO A 238 12.62 15.28 -0.76
C PRO A 238 12.50 15.87 -2.17
N GLU A 239 11.32 16.36 -2.56
CA GLU A 239 11.07 16.97 -3.87
C GLU A 239 11.37 18.49 -3.88
N GLY A 240 12.00 19.04 -2.84
CA GLY A 240 12.46 20.43 -2.79
C GLY A 240 11.39 21.49 -2.51
N LYS A 241 10.11 21.11 -2.44
CA LYS A 241 9.00 22.00 -2.09
C LYS A 241 9.15 22.50 -0.65
N GLU A 242 9.08 23.83 -0.48
CA GLU A 242 9.08 24.45 0.85
C GLU A 242 7.71 24.28 1.52
N VAL A 243 7.73 23.92 2.80
CA VAL A 243 6.55 23.80 3.67
C VAL A 243 6.79 24.58 4.95
N ARG A 244 5.76 25.33 5.38
CA ARG A 244 5.72 26.01 6.67
C ARG A 244 5.11 25.09 7.71
N LEU A 245 5.81 24.90 8.82
CA LEU A 245 5.42 23.98 9.90
C LEU A 245 4.81 24.74 11.07
N ARG A 246 4.09 24.00 11.91
CA ARG A 246 3.57 24.54 13.17
C ARG A 246 4.73 24.84 14.12
N GLY A 247 4.55 25.85 14.96
CA GLY A 247 5.55 26.23 15.95
C GLY A 247 5.64 25.20 17.08
N ILE A 248 6.77 25.24 17.79
CA ILE A 248 7.08 24.37 18.92
C ILE A 248 7.05 25.25 20.18
N PRO A 249 5.96 25.21 20.97
CA PRO A 249 5.87 25.96 22.22
C PRO A 249 6.56 25.17 23.34
N LEU A 250 7.61 25.75 23.92
CA LEU A 250 8.36 25.16 25.02
C LEU A 250 8.32 26.06 26.26
N THR A 251 8.46 25.46 27.43
CA THR A 251 8.62 26.15 28.72
C THR A 251 9.89 25.64 29.40
N LEU A 252 10.74 26.56 29.84
CA LEU A 252 11.97 26.23 30.54
C LEU A 252 11.66 25.65 31.94
N ASN A 253 12.16 24.44 32.18
CA ASN A 253 12.10 23.77 33.48
C ASN A 253 13.10 24.32 34.49
#